data_AF-A0A382XDL4-F1
#
_entry.id   AF-A0A382XDL4-F1
#
_cell.length_a   1.000
_cell.length_b   1.000
_cell.length_c   1.000
_cell.angle_alpha   90.00
_cell.angle_beta   90.00
_cell.angle_gamma   90.00
#
_symmetry.space_group_name_H-M   'P 1'
#
loop_
_entity.id
_entity.type
_entity.pdbx_description
1 polymer ?
#
loop_
_entity_poly.entity_id
_entity_poly.type
_entity_poly.pdbx_seq_one_letter_code
_entity_poly.pdbx_strand_id
1 'polypeptide(L)'
;MNVQKVASFCYQKIPILYCIIISIPIRVLRVFYPVNKNVWVFGAGNGQTFSDNSKYFFLYLLKNKTNEKPIWITQNKRVIQEIKDLGGTVYHNLSIFGIHYILLAKYLVWSTRRSDVLFFNNHRTIINLWHGTFSKKIVYDYFGKSVKDTFIISKLWSKMVVGFIHEDVDIISTTSDFFMPIMQSAFNNHNTYITGQPRNDLFFQAEKIDFKKKLGLQNNY
;
A
#
# COMPACT_ATOMS: atom_id res chain seq x y z
N MET A 1 13.74 -34.37 10.70
CA MET A 1 13.29 -33.07 10.17
C MET A 1 11.79 -33.19 9.89
N ASN A 2 10.93 -32.43 10.55
CA ASN A 2 9.48 -32.65 10.51
C ASN A 2 8.90 -32.28 9.13
N VAL A 3 8.36 -33.26 8.40
CA VAL A 3 7.83 -33.12 7.03
C VAL A 3 6.77 -32.01 6.94
N GLN A 4 5.98 -31.81 8.00
CA GLN A 4 4.98 -30.73 8.07
C GLN A 4 5.60 -29.33 8.10
N LYS A 5 6.77 -29.16 8.77
CA LYS A 5 7.50 -27.88 8.77
C LYS A 5 8.14 -27.60 7.41
N VAL A 6 8.67 -28.63 6.74
CA VAL A 6 9.25 -28.50 5.40
C VAL A 6 8.16 -28.19 4.36
N ALA A 7 7.02 -28.87 4.42
CA ALA A 7 5.88 -28.60 3.54
C ALA A 7 5.35 -27.17 3.75
N SER A 8 5.08 -26.75 4.98
CA SER A 8 4.63 -25.38 5.30
C SER A 8 5.62 -24.31 4.81
N PHE A 9 6.92 -24.56 4.98
CA PHE A 9 7.98 -23.68 4.48
C PHE A 9 8.01 -23.59 2.95
N CYS A 10 7.90 -24.71 2.25
CA CYS A 10 7.83 -24.73 0.77
C CYS A 10 6.57 -24.04 0.25
N TYR A 11 5.41 -24.27 0.87
CA TYR A 11 4.13 -23.65 0.50
C TYR A 11 4.17 -22.12 0.64
N GLN A 12 4.88 -21.57 1.62
CA GLN A 12 5.04 -20.12 1.76
C GLN A 12 5.99 -19.52 0.72
N LYS A 13 6.98 -20.29 0.24
CA LYS A 13 7.99 -19.82 -0.74
C LYS A 13 7.54 -19.98 -2.20
N ILE A 14 6.63 -20.91 -2.51
CA ILE A 14 6.09 -21.10 -3.87
C ILE A 14 5.44 -19.83 -4.44
N PRO A 15 4.54 -19.14 -3.73
CA PRO A 15 3.96 -17.87 -4.20
C PRO A 15 5.02 -16.79 -4.44
N ILE A 16 6.06 -16.76 -3.60
CA ILE A 16 7.17 -15.80 -3.71
C ILE A 16 7.94 -16.03 -5.03
N LEU A 17 8.35 -17.28 -5.28
CA LEU A 17 9.08 -17.63 -6.50
C LEU A 17 8.24 -17.41 -7.76
N TYR A 18 6.94 -17.77 -7.71
CA TYR A 18 6.00 -17.53 -8.79
C TYR A 18 5.90 -16.04 -9.16
N CYS A 19 5.76 -15.15 -8.17
CA CYS A 19 5.74 -13.71 -8.44
C CYS A 19 7.08 -13.20 -8.98
N ILE A 20 8.21 -13.72 -8.50
CA ILE A 20 9.53 -13.36 -9.04
C ILE A 20 9.62 -13.75 -10.51
N ILE A 21 9.19 -14.95 -10.89
CA ILE A 21 9.20 -15.40 -12.30
C ILE A 21 8.32 -14.49 -13.16
N ILE A 22 7.09 -14.21 -12.73
CA ILE A 22 6.15 -13.34 -13.46
C ILE A 22 6.63 -11.89 -13.56
N SER A 23 7.41 -11.42 -12.59
CA SER A 23 7.93 -10.06 -12.64
C SER A 23 8.88 -9.83 -13.84
N ILE A 24 9.54 -10.88 -14.35
CA ILE A 24 10.48 -10.77 -15.46
C ILE A 24 9.79 -10.23 -16.73
N PRO A 25 8.76 -10.88 -17.29
CA PRO A 25 8.07 -10.36 -18.46
C PRO A 25 7.38 -9.02 -18.18
N ILE A 26 6.81 -8.81 -16.98
CA ILE A 26 6.17 -7.52 -16.63
C ILE A 26 7.18 -6.37 -16.70
N ARG A 27 8.41 -6.58 -16.23
CA ARG A 27 9.47 -5.56 -16.29
C ARG A 27 9.93 -5.26 -17.71
N VAL A 28 9.95 -6.26 -18.60
CA VAL A 28 10.23 -6.04 -20.02
C VAL A 28 9.10 -5.24 -20.67
N LEU A 29 7.84 -5.66 -20.46
CA LEU A 29 6.66 -4.97 -20.99
C LEU A 29 6.56 -3.52 -20.49
N ARG A 30 6.98 -3.26 -19.26
CA ARG A 30 6.99 -1.92 -18.66
C ARG A 30 7.74 -0.88 -19.49
N VAL A 31 8.82 -1.27 -20.16
CA VAL A 31 9.65 -0.36 -20.96
C VAL A 31 8.84 0.26 -22.11
N PHE A 32 7.86 -0.49 -22.64
CA PHE A 32 7.03 -0.08 -23.77
C PHE A 32 5.64 0.42 -23.35
N TYR A 33 5.27 0.29 -22.08
CA TYR A 33 3.95 0.67 -21.59
C TYR A 33 3.86 2.18 -21.35
N PRO A 34 2.85 2.87 -21.89
CA PRO A 34 2.69 4.31 -21.67
C PRO A 34 2.32 4.60 -20.21
N VAL A 35 2.71 5.78 -19.73
CA VAL A 35 2.30 6.27 -18.40
C VAL A 35 1.13 7.23 -18.56
N ASN A 36 0.02 6.93 -17.89
CA ASN A 36 -1.14 7.80 -17.83
C ASN A 36 -1.09 8.65 -16.56
N LYS A 37 -0.99 9.98 -16.73
CA LYS A 37 -0.87 10.96 -15.64
C LYS A 37 -2.09 11.00 -14.72
N ASN A 38 -3.26 10.53 -15.16
CA ASN A 38 -4.48 10.54 -14.37
C ASN A 38 -4.74 9.23 -13.63
N VAL A 39 -3.91 8.19 -13.79
CA VAL A 39 -4.17 6.88 -13.17
C VAL A 39 -3.38 6.76 -11.87
N TRP A 40 -4.12 6.48 -10.79
CA TRP A 40 -3.60 6.29 -9.44
C TRP A 40 -3.91 4.88 -8.97
N VAL A 41 -2.90 4.14 -8.53
CA VAL A 41 -3.10 2.82 -7.93
C VAL A 41 -2.93 2.86 -6.42
N PHE A 42 -3.84 2.21 -5.72
CA PHE A 42 -3.91 2.18 -4.26
C PHE A 42 -3.79 0.75 -3.74
N GLY A 43 -3.18 0.61 -2.56
CA GLY A 43 -3.19 -0.63 -1.80
C GLY A 43 -3.01 -0.39 -0.29
N ALA A 44 -3.38 -1.39 0.51
CA ALA A 44 -3.18 -1.40 1.97
C ALA A 44 -3.06 -2.83 2.51
N GLY A 45 -2.53 -2.99 3.72
CA GLY A 45 -2.56 -4.25 4.47
C GLY A 45 -1.87 -5.41 3.76
N ASN A 46 -0.73 -5.16 3.11
CA ASN A 46 -0.02 -6.13 2.26
C ASN A 46 -0.91 -6.64 1.10
N GLY A 47 -1.77 -5.75 0.59
CA GLY A 47 -2.72 -5.99 -0.48
C GLY A 47 -3.92 -6.86 -0.07
N GLN A 48 -4.15 -7.07 1.23
CA GLN A 48 -5.23 -7.93 1.74
C GLN A 48 -6.46 -7.19 2.26
N THR A 49 -6.36 -5.89 2.53
CA THR A 49 -7.42 -5.13 3.20
C THR A 49 -7.76 -3.85 2.44
N PHE A 50 -9.01 -3.39 2.56
CA PHE A 50 -9.42 -2.04 2.22
C PHE A 50 -9.49 -1.22 3.51
N SER A 51 -8.37 -0.61 3.88
CA SER A 51 -8.23 0.02 5.20
C SER A 51 -7.21 1.16 5.20
N ASP A 52 -7.11 1.82 6.35
CA ASP A 52 -6.09 2.82 6.69
C ASP A 52 -6.09 4.06 5.76
N ASN A 53 -5.03 4.86 5.83
CA ASN A 53 -4.89 6.12 5.09
C ASN A 53 -5.14 5.96 3.58
N SER A 54 -4.66 4.87 2.97
CA SER A 54 -4.90 4.60 1.54
C SER A 54 -6.40 4.51 1.21
N LYS A 55 -7.21 3.86 2.05
CA LYS A 55 -8.67 3.74 1.83
C LYS A 55 -9.33 5.11 1.83
N TYR A 56 -9.03 5.94 2.83
CA TYR A 56 -9.66 7.24 2.95
C TYR A 56 -9.25 8.18 1.81
N PHE A 57 -7.99 8.13 1.38
CA PHE A 57 -7.57 8.92 0.21
C PHE A 57 -8.20 8.41 -1.11
N PHE A 58 -8.31 7.09 -1.29
CA PHE A 58 -9.04 6.50 -2.41
C PHE A 58 -10.51 6.95 -2.45
N LEU A 59 -11.21 6.90 -1.31
CA LEU A 59 -12.61 7.32 -1.20
C LEU A 59 -12.77 8.82 -1.45
N TYR A 60 -11.82 9.64 -1.02
CA TYR A 60 -11.79 11.07 -1.33
C TYR A 60 -11.76 11.32 -2.84
N LEU A 61 -10.86 10.66 -3.59
CA LEU A 61 -10.81 10.81 -5.05
C LEU A 61 -12.07 10.27 -5.73
N LEU A 62 -12.59 9.13 -5.25
CA LEU A 62 -13.81 8.53 -5.78
C LEU A 62 -15.03 9.47 -5.61
N LYS A 63 -15.17 10.12 -4.45
CA LYS A 63 -16.31 11.00 -4.13
C LYS A 63 -16.25 12.33 -4.87
N ASN A 64 -15.07 12.93 -4.98
CA ASN A 64 -14.91 14.29 -5.52
C ASN A 64 -14.89 14.38 -7.05
N LYS A 65 -15.04 13.24 -7.76
CA LYS A 65 -15.12 13.17 -9.24
C LYS A 65 -14.06 14.04 -9.94
N THR A 66 -12.83 13.99 -9.43
CA THR A 66 -11.67 14.65 -10.06
C THR A 66 -11.40 14.04 -11.45
N ASN A 67 -10.57 14.69 -12.26
CA ASN A 67 -10.04 14.07 -13.49
C ASN A 67 -9.16 12.84 -13.21
N GLU A 68 -8.81 12.59 -11.95
CA GLU A 68 -8.08 11.41 -11.50
C GLU A 68 -8.93 10.15 -11.54
N LYS A 69 -8.28 9.04 -11.90
CA LYS A 69 -8.82 7.69 -11.99
C LYS A 69 -8.22 6.85 -10.86
N PRO A 70 -8.85 6.83 -9.66
CA PRO A 70 -8.39 5.99 -8.57
C PRO A 70 -8.75 4.53 -8.83
N ILE A 71 -7.76 3.65 -8.74
CA ILE A 71 -7.91 2.21 -8.94
C ILE A 71 -7.31 1.48 -7.76
N TRP A 72 -8.09 0.62 -7.12
CA TRP A 72 -7.58 -0.21 -6.04
C TRP A 72 -7.00 -1.52 -6.58
N ILE A 73 -5.83 -1.91 -6.07
CA ILE A 73 -5.18 -3.17 -6.39
C ILE A 73 -5.09 -4.01 -5.12
N THR A 74 -5.56 -5.27 -5.19
CA THR A 74 -5.58 -6.18 -4.04
C THR A 74 -5.32 -7.62 -4.46
N GLN A 75 -4.91 -8.49 -3.55
CA GLN A 75 -4.90 -9.93 -3.76
C GLN A 75 -6.07 -10.65 -3.05
N ASN A 76 -6.97 -9.90 -2.41
CA ASN A 76 -8.11 -10.44 -1.68
C ASN A 76 -9.42 -10.24 -2.45
N LYS A 77 -10.05 -11.34 -2.86
CA LYS A 77 -11.33 -11.30 -3.59
C LYS A 77 -12.47 -10.66 -2.79
N ARG A 78 -12.45 -10.73 -1.46
CA ARG A 78 -13.46 -10.06 -0.61
C ARG A 78 -13.35 -8.55 -0.70
N VAL A 79 -12.11 -8.02 -0.72
CA VAL A 79 -11.84 -6.59 -0.91
C VAL A 79 -12.29 -6.12 -2.30
N ILE A 80 -12.12 -6.95 -3.33
CA ILE A 80 -12.66 -6.65 -4.66
C ILE A 80 -14.17 -6.44 -4.60
N GLN A 81 -14.90 -7.32 -3.90
CA GLN A 81 -16.35 -7.16 -3.76
C GLN A 81 -16.70 -5.91 -2.95
N GLU A 82 -16.06 -5.70 -1.80
CA GLU A 82 -16.28 -4.52 -0.95
C GLU A 82 -16.14 -3.20 -1.73
N ILE A 83 -15.12 -3.07 -2.57
CA ILE A 83 -14.87 -1.84 -3.33
C ILE A 83 -15.84 -1.70 -4.53
N LYS A 84 -16.20 -2.80 -5.18
CA LYS A 84 -17.21 -2.80 -6.24
C LYS A 84 -18.58 -2.36 -5.72
N ASP A 85 -18.97 -2.82 -4.54
CA ASP A 85 -20.24 -2.44 -3.91
C ASP A 85 -20.29 -0.94 -3.58
N LEU A 86 -19.13 -0.30 -3.38
CA LEU A 86 -18.98 1.15 -3.21
C LEU A 86 -18.90 1.92 -4.55
N GLY A 87 -19.02 1.25 -5.69
CA GLY A 87 -18.87 1.85 -7.03
C GLY A 87 -17.43 2.18 -7.41
N GLY A 88 -16.44 1.65 -6.68
CA GLY A 88 -15.02 1.86 -6.95
C GLY A 88 -14.46 0.94 -8.04
N THR A 89 -13.41 1.40 -8.73
CA THR A 89 -12.66 0.56 -9.67
C THR A 89 -11.60 -0.24 -8.92
N VAL A 90 -11.60 -1.56 -9.09
CA VAL A 90 -10.71 -2.47 -8.36
C VAL A 90 -10.35 -3.70 -9.19
N TYR A 91 -9.10 -4.14 -9.10
CA TYR A 91 -8.62 -5.34 -9.77
C TYR A 91 -7.72 -6.19 -8.89
N HIS A 92 -7.70 -7.49 -9.19
CA HIS A 92 -6.73 -8.38 -8.56
C HIS A 92 -5.31 -8.07 -9.08
N ASN A 93 -4.30 -8.02 -8.21
CA ASN A 93 -2.93 -7.63 -8.56
C ASN A 93 -2.31 -8.47 -9.69
N LEU A 94 -2.66 -9.75 -9.77
CA LEU A 94 -2.18 -10.67 -10.80
C LEU A 94 -3.15 -10.87 -11.97
N SER A 95 -4.27 -10.12 -12.01
CA SER A 95 -5.14 -10.13 -13.18
C SER A 95 -4.56 -9.29 -14.32
N ILE A 96 -4.96 -9.59 -15.55
CA ILE A 96 -4.53 -8.83 -16.75
C ILE A 96 -4.83 -7.33 -16.56
N PHE A 97 -6.04 -6.98 -16.12
CA PHE A 97 -6.41 -5.59 -15.85
C PHE A 97 -5.63 -4.99 -14.67
N GLY A 98 -5.36 -5.76 -13.62
CA GLY A 98 -4.53 -5.30 -12.50
C GLY A 98 -3.12 -4.93 -12.96
N ILE A 99 -2.45 -5.83 -13.67
CA ILE A 99 -1.10 -5.58 -14.23
C ILE A 99 -1.14 -4.41 -15.21
N HIS A 100 -2.13 -4.37 -16.10
CA HIS A 100 -2.32 -3.26 -17.05
C HIS A 100 -2.39 -1.90 -16.34
N TYR A 101 -3.21 -1.75 -15.30
CA TYR A 101 -3.34 -0.48 -14.59
C TYR A 101 -2.12 -0.16 -13.71
N ILE A 102 -1.44 -1.16 -13.13
CA ILE A 102 -0.15 -0.95 -12.46
C ILE A 102 0.89 -0.41 -13.46
N LEU A 103 0.93 -0.97 -14.67
CA LEU A 103 1.82 -0.51 -15.73
C LEU A 103 1.40 0.85 -16.31
N LEU A 104 0.13 1.22 -16.31
CA LEU A 104 -0.31 2.56 -16.75
C LEU A 104 -0.12 3.65 -15.69
N ALA A 105 -0.25 3.32 -14.40
CA ALA A 105 -0.39 4.29 -13.33
C ALA A 105 0.81 5.22 -13.18
N LYS A 106 0.55 6.52 -13.02
CA LYS A 106 1.57 7.53 -12.69
C LYS A 106 1.85 7.57 -11.19
N TYR A 107 0.86 7.26 -10.35
CA TYR A 107 0.94 7.36 -8.90
C TYR A 107 0.68 6.01 -8.23
N LEU A 108 1.53 5.65 -7.26
CA LEU A 108 1.28 4.59 -6.30
C LEU A 108 1.04 5.19 -4.93
N VAL A 109 -0.06 4.81 -4.28
CA VAL A 109 -0.36 5.15 -2.89
C VAL A 109 -0.41 3.87 -2.05
N TRP A 110 0.37 3.85 -0.97
CA TRP A 110 0.38 2.74 -0.01
C TRP A 110 0.50 3.26 1.43
N SER A 111 0.13 2.42 2.40
CA SER A 111 0.07 2.81 3.82
C SER A 111 0.74 1.82 4.77
N THR A 112 0.72 0.52 4.44
CA THR A 112 1.14 -0.52 5.40
C THR A 112 2.48 -1.12 5.02
N ARG A 113 2.62 -1.61 3.79
CA ARG A 113 3.86 -2.21 3.30
C ARG A 113 4.13 -1.77 1.87
N ARG A 114 5.41 -1.73 1.49
CA ARG A 114 5.82 -1.50 0.09
C ARG A 114 5.21 -2.52 -0.87
N SER A 115 4.91 -3.72 -0.38
CA SER A 115 4.24 -4.80 -1.11
C SER A 115 2.71 -4.73 -1.11
N ASP A 116 2.10 -3.62 -0.68
CA ASP A 116 0.65 -3.42 -0.78
C ASP A 116 0.16 -3.55 -2.23
N VAL A 117 0.97 -3.06 -3.18
CA VAL A 117 0.83 -3.25 -4.63
C VAL A 117 2.11 -3.84 -5.19
N LEU A 118 2.02 -4.93 -5.94
CA LEU A 118 3.18 -5.59 -6.54
C LEU A 118 3.42 -5.08 -7.97
N PHE A 119 4.67 -5.17 -8.41
CA PHE A 119 5.18 -4.86 -9.75
C PHE A 119 5.08 -3.38 -10.14
N PHE A 120 5.13 -2.47 -9.17
CA PHE A 120 5.23 -1.04 -9.45
C PHE A 120 6.67 -0.61 -9.82
N ASN A 121 6.83 0.64 -10.29
CA ASN A 121 8.09 1.19 -10.79
C ASN A 121 8.52 2.44 -10.03
N ASN A 122 9.80 2.54 -9.65
CA ASN A 122 10.35 3.70 -8.94
C ASN A 122 10.58 4.95 -9.81
N HIS A 123 10.49 4.87 -11.14
CA HIS A 123 10.54 6.06 -12.02
C HIS A 123 9.21 6.83 -12.10
N ARG A 124 8.34 6.63 -11.12
CA ARG A 124 6.98 7.18 -11.04
C ARG A 124 6.73 7.61 -9.61
N THR A 125 5.67 8.38 -9.39
CA THR A 125 5.46 9.00 -8.09
C THR A 125 4.93 7.98 -7.08
N ILE A 126 5.69 7.72 -6.04
CA ILE A 126 5.36 6.82 -4.93
C ILE A 126 5.04 7.65 -3.70
N ILE A 127 3.85 7.40 -3.14
CA ILE A 127 3.31 8.11 -1.98
C ILE A 127 3.11 7.09 -0.86
N ASN A 128 3.86 7.26 0.22
CA ASN A 128 3.71 6.51 1.47
C ASN A 128 2.90 7.34 2.47
N LEU A 129 1.65 6.94 2.70
CA LEU A 129 0.79 7.58 3.69
C LEU A 129 1.01 7.06 5.11
N TRP A 130 1.82 6.01 5.25
CA TRP A 130 2.06 5.30 6.49
C TRP A 130 0.76 4.83 7.20
N HIS A 131 0.88 4.21 8.36
CA HIS A 131 -0.24 3.57 9.08
C HIS A 131 -0.41 4.07 10.52
N GLY A 132 0.18 5.21 10.85
CA GLY A 132 0.02 5.83 12.17
C GLY A 132 1.29 6.43 12.73
N THR A 133 1.12 7.28 13.73
CA THR A 133 2.21 7.64 14.64
C THR A 133 2.62 6.40 15.44
N PHE A 134 3.89 6.35 15.85
CA PHE A 134 4.45 5.21 16.55
C PHE A 134 5.22 5.64 17.79
N SER A 135 5.28 4.74 18.76
CA SER A 135 6.05 4.90 20.00
C SER A 135 7.31 4.04 20.03
N LYS A 136 7.57 3.25 18.99
CA LYS A 136 8.73 2.34 18.87
C LYS A 136 9.56 2.71 17.64
N LYS A 137 10.87 2.45 17.66
CA LYS A 137 11.72 2.60 16.48
C LYS A 137 11.23 1.68 15.35
N ILE A 138 11.25 2.18 14.12
CA ILE A 138 10.71 1.49 12.94
C ILE A 138 11.74 1.48 11.80
N VAL A 139 11.51 0.61 10.80
CA VAL A 139 12.28 0.56 9.55
C VAL A 139 13.79 0.52 9.82
N TYR A 140 14.57 1.54 9.43
CA TYR A 140 16.02 1.52 9.58
C TYR A 140 16.49 1.87 11.00
N ASP A 141 15.64 2.54 11.79
CA ASP A 141 15.94 2.83 13.20
C ASP A 141 15.71 1.62 14.11
N TYR A 142 15.09 0.54 13.60
CA TYR A 142 14.85 -0.67 14.36
C TYR A 142 16.07 -1.61 14.36
N PHE A 143 16.71 -1.76 15.52
CA PHE A 143 17.93 -2.58 15.70
C PHE A 143 17.66 -4.05 16.08
N GLY A 144 16.41 -4.49 16.14
CA GLY A 144 16.10 -5.87 16.50
C GLY A 144 16.49 -6.87 15.41
N LYS A 145 16.67 -8.14 15.79
CA LYS A 145 16.98 -9.22 14.83
C LYS A 145 15.80 -9.40 13.87
N SER A 146 15.93 -8.87 12.65
CA SER A 146 15.07 -9.27 11.53
C SER A 146 15.21 -10.77 11.33
N VAL A 147 14.09 -11.49 11.21
CA VAL A 147 14.08 -12.91 10.87
C VAL A 147 14.94 -13.09 9.63
N LYS A 148 15.92 -14.01 9.69
CA LYS A 148 16.85 -14.35 8.60
C LYS A 148 16.08 -15.05 7.47
N ASP A 149 15.19 -14.33 6.79
CA ASP A 149 14.76 -14.76 5.47
C ASP A 149 15.99 -14.80 4.59
N THR A 150 16.19 -15.93 3.90
CA THR A 150 17.22 -16.17 2.89
C THR A 150 17.53 -14.90 2.10
N PHE A 151 18.68 -14.28 2.42
CA PHE A 151 19.06 -12.91 2.01
C PHE A 151 18.90 -12.66 0.50
N ILE A 152 19.13 -13.70 -0.32
CA ILE A 152 19.03 -13.62 -1.77
C ILE A 152 17.57 -13.51 -2.24
N ILE A 153 16.67 -14.37 -1.74
CA ILE A 153 15.26 -14.39 -2.17
C ILE A 153 14.55 -13.11 -1.74
N SER A 154 14.81 -12.61 -0.53
CA SER A 154 14.22 -11.36 -0.04
C SER A 154 14.72 -10.14 -0.84
N LYS A 155 16.03 -10.10 -1.16
CA LYS A 155 16.59 -9.07 -2.04
C LYS A 155 15.99 -9.13 -3.45
N LEU A 156 15.83 -10.34 -3.99
CA LEU A 156 15.22 -10.54 -5.31
C LEU A 156 13.74 -10.14 -5.31
N TRP A 157 12.98 -10.53 -4.29
CA TRP A 157 11.58 -10.10 -4.10
C TRP A 157 11.48 -8.57 -4.03
N SER A 158 12.31 -7.93 -3.19
CA SER A 158 12.28 -6.46 -3.07
C SER A 158 12.62 -5.78 -4.39
N LYS A 159 13.62 -6.28 -5.13
CA LYS A 159 14.05 -5.69 -6.40
C LYS A 159 13.07 -5.95 -7.53
N MET A 160 12.56 -7.18 -7.63
CA MET A 160 11.82 -7.64 -8.81
C MET A 160 10.31 -7.52 -8.66
N VAL A 161 9.78 -7.84 -7.48
CA VAL A 161 8.35 -7.85 -7.23
C VAL A 161 7.89 -6.52 -6.62
N VAL A 162 8.55 -6.00 -5.58
CA VAL A 162 8.18 -4.70 -5.02
C VAL A 162 8.61 -3.56 -5.94
N GLY A 163 9.86 -3.57 -6.40
CA GLY A 163 10.36 -2.68 -7.44
C GLY A 163 10.89 -1.33 -6.96
N PHE A 164 10.88 -1.07 -5.65
CA PHE A 164 11.40 0.15 -5.03
C PHE A 164 11.79 -0.08 -3.54
N ILE A 165 12.67 0.77 -3.03
CA ILE A 165 13.07 0.84 -1.60
C ILE A 165 12.45 2.07 -0.91
N HIS A 166 12.66 2.25 0.40
CA HIS A 166 12.04 3.34 1.15
C HIS A 166 12.57 4.73 0.73
N GLU A 167 13.81 4.77 0.30
CA GLU A 167 14.52 5.96 -0.19
C GLU A 167 14.03 6.41 -1.57
N ASP A 168 13.42 5.50 -2.35
CA ASP A 168 12.82 5.82 -3.66
C ASP A 168 11.47 6.54 -3.53
N VAL A 169 10.92 6.70 -2.32
CA VAL A 169 9.58 7.28 -2.11
C VAL A 169 9.62 8.80 -2.32
N ASP A 170 8.74 9.32 -3.16
CA ASP A 170 8.67 10.74 -3.49
C ASP A 170 7.92 11.57 -2.45
N ILE A 171 6.98 10.96 -1.72
CA ILE A 171 6.18 11.65 -0.70
C ILE A 171 5.95 10.70 0.48
N ILE A 172 6.39 11.09 1.67
CA ILE A 172 6.08 10.43 2.93
C ILE A 172 5.22 11.37 3.76
N SER A 173 4.03 10.92 4.15
CA SER A 173 3.11 11.68 5.00
C SER A 173 3.51 11.55 6.47
N THR A 174 3.52 12.67 7.19
CA THR A 174 3.65 12.73 8.65
C THR A 174 2.62 13.67 9.27
N THR A 175 2.55 13.68 10.60
CA THR A 175 1.48 14.34 11.35
C THR A 175 1.88 15.67 11.99
N SER A 176 3.15 15.90 12.28
CA SER A 176 3.62 17.10 12.98
C SER A 176 5.10 17.36 12.78
N ASP A 177 5.55 18.57 13.13
CA ASP A 177 6.97 18.95 13.14
C ASP A 177 7.80 18.03 14.04
N PHE A 178 7.21 17.55 15.14
CA PHE A 178 7.86 16.58 16.03
C PHE A 178 8.17 15.25 15.34
N PHE A 179 7.22 14.72 14.55
CA PHE A 179 7.41 13.43 13.87
C PHE A 179 8.21 13.53 12.58
N MET A 180 8.30 14.71 11.95
CA MET A 180 9.02 14.89 10.69
C MET A 180 10.49 14.38 10.72
N PRO A 181 11.36 14.82 11.64
CA PRO A 181 12.74 14.35 11.68
C PRO A 181 12.85 12.86 12.02
N ILE A 182 11.93 12.33 12.84
CA ILE A 182 11.86 10.90 13.16
C ILE A 182 11.55 10.08 11.91
N MET A 183 10.65 10.59 11.05
CA MET A 183 10.27 9.92 9.80
C MET A 183 11.40 9.95 8.80
N GLN A 184 12.06 11.11 8.66
CA GLN A 184 13.20 11.26 7.78
C GLN A 184 14.34 10.32 8.17
N SER A 185 14.62 10.15 9.47
CA SER A 185 15.58 9.17 9.98
C SER A 185 15.14 7.73 9.67
N ALA A 186 13.94 7.34 10.10
CA ALA A 186 13.45 5.97 9.97
C ALA A 186 13.42 5.46 8.52
N PHE A 187 13.04 6.31 7.58
CA PHE A 187 12.97 5.97 6.15
C PHE A 187 14.21 6.35 5.36
N ASN A 188 15.19 7.02 6.00
CA ASN A 188 16.35 7.61 5.33
C ASN A 188 15.94 8.47 4.10
N ASN A 189 14.92 9.30 4.27
CA ASN A 189 14.27 10.01 3.17
C ASN A 189 13.71 11.38 3.60
N HIS A 190 14.23 12.45 2.97
CA HIS A 190 13.88 13.83 3.30
C HIS A 190 12.57 14.32 2.66
N ASN A 191 11.99 13.56 1.73
CA ASN A 191 10.72 13.87 1.08
C ASN A 191 9.50 13.60 1.99
N THR A 192 9.58 14.09 3.23
CA THR A 192 8.55 13.93 4.25
C THR A 192 7.79 15.24 4.40
N TYR A 193 6.46 15.16 4.41
CA TYR A 193 5.57 16.32 4.43
C TYR A 193 4.52 16.19 5.55
N ILE A 194 4.30 17.29 6.27
CA ILE A 194 3.28 17.36 7.32
C ILE A 194 1.92 17.59 6.65
N THR A 195 1.14 16.52 6.52
CA THR A 195 -0.19 16.57 5.88
C THR A 195 -1.31 16.13 6.82
N GLY A 196 -0.97 15.63 8.02
CA GLY A 196 -1.91 14.82 8.79
C GLY A 196 -2.13 13.45 8.14
N GLN A 197 -3.17 12.74 8.57
CA GLN A 197 -3.48 11.39 8.10
C GLN A 197 -4.89 11.35 7.51
N PRO A 198 -5.09 10.90 6.26
CA PRO A 198 -6.41 10.87 5.62
C PRO A 198 -7.49 10.14 6.43
N ARG A 199 -7.12 9.12 7.20
CA ARG A 199 -8.08 8.42 8.07
C ARG A 199 -8.62 9.27 9.22
N ASN A 200 -7.89 10.31 9.60
CA ASN A 200 -8.25 11.20 10.70
C ASN A 200 -9.18 12.34 10.24
N ASP A 201 -9.29 12.61 8.94
CA ASP A 201 -10.19 13.64 8.40
C ASP A 201 -11.64 13.44 8.88
N LEU A 202 -12.05 12.18 9.06
CA LEU A 202 -13.37 11.82 9.57
C LEU A 202 -13.64 12.38 10.98
N PHE A 203 -12.63 12.48 11.84
CA PHE A 203 -12.80 13.00 13.21
C PHE A 203 -13.15 14.49 13.22
N PHE A 204 -12.67 15.25 12.22
CA PHE A 204 -13.01 16.67 12.05
C PHE A 204 -14.36 16.88 11.35
N GLN A 205 -14.98 15.81 10.85
CA GLN A 205 -16.30 15.82 10.23
C GLN A 205 -17.37 15.12 11.10
N ALA A 206 -16.97 14.57 12.25
CA ALA A 206 -17.77 13.67 13.07
C ALA A 206 -19.02 14.32 13.69
N GLU A 207 -19.05 15.65 13.83
CA GLU A 207 -20.24 16.39 14.30
C GLU A 207 -21.48 16.15 13.43
N LYS A 208 -21.31 15.65 12.19
CA LYS A 208 -22.40 15.36 11.24
C LYS A 208 -22.86 13.89 11.23
N ILE A 209 -22.24 12.99 12.00
CA ILE A 209 -22.54 11.56 11.97
C ILE A 209 -23.05 11.11 13.34
N ASP A 210 -24.30 10.65 13.39
CA ASP A 210 -24.91 10.10 14.60
C ASP A 210 -24.37 8.68 14.90
N PHE A 211 -23.10 8.64 15.33
CA PHE A 211 -22.39 7.41 15.70
C PHE A 211 -23.08 6.70 16.86
N LYS A 212 -23.65 7.46 17.81
CA LYS A 212 -24.41 6.89 18.94
C LYS A 212 -25.59 6.08 18.43
N LYS A 213 -26.33 6.56 17.42
CA LYS A 213 -27.42 5.79 16.79
C LYS A 213 -26.95 4.50 16.15
N LYS A 214 -25.90 4.57 15.34
CA LYS A 214 -25.38 3.38 14.62
C LYS A 214 -24.84 2.31 15.57
N LEU A 215 -24.33 2.71 16.72
CA LEU A 215 -23.84 1.82 17.76
C LEU A 215 -24.94 1.34 18.73
N GLY A 216 -26.19 1.81 18.57
CA GLY A 216 -27.28 1.49 19.49
C GLY A 216 -27.13 2.13 20.88
N LEU A 217 -26.28 3.15 21.01
CA LEU A 217 -25.95 3.84 22.27
C LEU A 217 -26.87 5.04 22.57
N GLN A 218 -28.03 5.15 21.90
CA GLN A 218 -28.95 6.27 22.08
C GLN A 218 -29.81 6.20 23.34
N ASN A 219 -29.82 5.06 24.05
CA ASN A 219 -30.53 4.92 25.31
C ASN A 219 -29.52 4.60 26.42
N ASN A 220 -29.15 5.61 27.19
CA ASN A 220 -28.95 5.59 28.64
C ASN A 220 -28.36 6.94 29.08
N TYR A 221 -29.05 7.58 30.03
CA TYR A 221 -28.89 8.90 30.66
C TYR A 221 -29.76 10.01 30.06
#